data_AF-A0A819LRA0-F1
#
_entry.id   AF-A0A819LRA0-F1
#
_cell.length_a   1.000
_cell.length_b   1.000
_cell.length_c   1.000
_cell.angle_alpha   90.00
_cell.angle_beta   90.00
_cell.angle_gamma   90.00
#
_symmetry.space_group_name_H-M   'P 1'
#
loop_
_entity.id
_entity.type
_entity.pdbx_description
1 polymer ?
#
loop_
_entity_poly.entity_id
_entity_poly.type
_entity_poly.pdbx_seq_one_letter_code
_entity_poly.pdbx_strand_id
1 'polypeptide(L)'
;MSDDIGKSVASTEVPDVSPGAGFQVFVDMANLYNKLKLLNYDDDYVMKWRMKPISRIHFAVSTNPGDQLHAFIALSAWLFQKGGLRFDKPSEDDDQSVLLQNIIAQFKKL
;
A
#
# COMPACT_ATOMS: atom_id res chain seq x y z
N MET A 1 58.27 -11.47 -14.80
CA MET A 1 57.69 -11.16 -13.46
C MET A 1 58.06 -9.73 -13.14
N SER A 2 57.14 -8.78 -13.05
CA SER A 2 55.82 -8.93 -12.42
C SER A 2 54.76 -8.14 -13.19
N ASP A 3 53.65 -8.82 -13.43
CA ASP A 3 52.47 -8.30 -14.10
C ASP A 3 51.72 -7.31 -13.21
N ASP A 4 51.25 -6.26 -13.88
CA ASP A 4 50.40 -5.19 -13.40
C ASP A 4 49.02 -5.76 -12.98
N ILE A 5 48.78 -5.90 -11.67
CA ILE A 5 47.44 -6.22 -11.15
C ILE A 5 46.77 -4.91 -10.74
N GLY A 6 46.23 -4.22 -11.74
CA GLY A 6 45.20 -3.20 -11.55
C GLY A 6 43.95 -3.84 -10.93
N LYS A 7 43.87 -3.83 -9.59
CA LYS A 7 42.65 -4.18 -8.87
C LYS A 7 41.65 -3.05 -9.03
N SER A 8 40.86 -3.11 -10.11
CA SER A 8 39.65 -2.31 -10.27
C SER A 8 38.71 -2.62 -9.11
N VAL A 9 38.71 -1.72 -8.12
CA VAL A 9 37.75 -1.76 -7.02
C VAL A 9 36.44 -1.27 -7.63
N ALA A 10 35.54 -2.21 -7.92
CA ALA A 10 34.19 -1.90 -8.33
C ALA A 10 33.57 -1.01 -7.25
N SER A 11 33.40 0.28 -7.55
CA SER A 11 32.60 1.20 -6.78
C SER A 11 31.22 0.58 -6.62
N THR A 12 30.95 0.06 -5.43
CA THR A 12 29.59 -0.28 -5.04
C THR A 12 28.88 1.06 -4.94
N GLU A 13 28.10 1.42 -5.95
CA GLU A 13 27.23 2.58 -5.93
C GLU A 13 26.28 2.41 -4.74
N VAL A 14 26.62 3.04 -3.61
CA VAL A 14 25.67 3.29 -2.53
C VAL A 14 24.67 4.25 -3.14
N PRO A 15 23.39 3.86 -3.33
CA PRO A 15 22.43 4.79 -3.87
C PRO A 15 22.39 5.99 -2.93
N ASP A 16 22.55 7.19 -3.48
CA ASP A 16 22.48 8.47 -2.76
C ASP A 16 21.02 8.73 -2.35
N VAL A 17 20.56 7.89 -1.43
CA VAL A 17 19.23 7.96 -0.86
C VAL A 17 19.29 9.07 0.18
N SER A 18 18.73 10.23 -0.18
CA SER A 18 18.58 11.36 0.74
C SER A 18 18.06 10.87 2.09
N PRO A 19 18.61 11.34 3.24
CA PRO A 19 18.20 10.89 4.57
C PRO A 19 16.68 10.95 4.82
N GLY A 20 15.95 11.78 4.09
CA GLY A 20 14.49 11.90 4.16
C GLY A 20 13.72 10.80 3.41
N ALA A 21 14.34 10.06 2.49
CA ALA A 21 13.63 9.09 1.66
C ALA A 21 12.99 7.94 2.48
N GLY A 22 13.61 7.53 3.58
CA GLY A 22 13.04 6.55 4.50
C GLY A 22 11.79 7.06 5.25
N PHE A 23 11.61 8.39 5.35
CA PHE A 23 10.45 9.00 5.99
C PHE A 23 9.28 9.23 5.04
N GLN A 24 9.51 9.19 3.73
CA GLN A 24 8.49 9.48 2.72
C GLN A 24 7.25 8.58 2.89
N VAL A 25 7.44 7.31 3.22
CA VAL A 25 6.33 6.36 3.44
C VAL A 25 5.38 6.81 4.55
N PHE A 26 5.88 7.46 5.61
CA PHE A 26 5.05 7.97 6.70
C PHE A 26 4.29 9.23 6.29
N VAL A 27 4.91 10.09 5.47
CA VAL A 27 4.26 11.27 4.89
C VAL A 27 3.11 10.82 3.97
N ASP A 28 3.35 9.83 3.13
CA ASP A 28 2.34 9.27 2.23
C ASP A 28 1.19 8.63 3.03
N MET A 29 1.51 7.92 4.10
CA MET A 29 0.49 7.33 4.98
C MET A 29 -0.35 8.41 5.69
N ALA A 30 0.27 9.49 6.17
CA ALA A 30 -0.45 10.60 6.77
C ALA A 30 -1.39 11.28 5.76
N ASN A 31 -0.91 11.48 4.53
CA ASN A 31 -1.72 12.03 3.43
C ASN A 31 -2.89 11.11 3.06
N LEU A 32 -2.66 9.80 2.97
CA LEU A 32 -3.71 8.81 2.75
C LEU A 32 -4.77 8.91 3.86
N TYR A 33 -4.36 8.88 5.12
CA TYR A 33 -5.27 8.94 6.26
C TYR A 33 -6.13 10.21 6.26
N ASN A 34 -5.53 11.36 5.98
CA ASN A 34 -6.27 12.63 5.89
C ASN A 34 -7.30 12.61 4.74
N LYS A 35 -6.94 12.06 3.58
CA LYS A 35 -7.88 11.90 2.44
C LYS A 35 -9.03 10.95 2.79
N LEU A 36 -8.76 9.87 3.52
CA LEU A 36 -9.80 8.96 3.99
C LEU A 36 -10.81 9.69 4.89
N LYS A 37 -10.34 10.53 5.83
CA LYS A 37 -11.24 11.33 6.68
C LYS A 37 -12.14 12.27 5.86
N LEU A 38 -11.61 12.90 4.82
CA LEU A 38 -12.40 13.73 3.90
C LEU A 38 -13.48 12.94 3.15
N LEU A 39 -13.31 11.63 2.99
CA LEU A 39 -14.26 10.73 2.31
C LEU A 39 -15.28 10.08 3.27
N ASN A 40 -15.41 10.57 4.51
CA ASN A 40 -16.26 10.00 5.56
C ASN A 40 -15.89 8.55 5.91
N TYR A 41 -14.59 8.25 5.94
CA TYR A 41 -14.07 6.90 6.24
C TYR A 41 -14.63 6.28 7.53
N ASP A 42 -14.77 7.05 8.63
CA ASP A 42 -15.23 6.47 9.89
C ASP A 42 -16.68 5.96 9.77
N ASP A 43 -17.58 6.77 9.20
CA ASP A 43 -18.99 6.40 9.09
C ASP A 43 -19.21 5.34 8.00
N ASP A 44 -18.56 5.50 6.85
CA ASP A 44 -18.83 4.66 5.69
C ASP A 44 -18.02 3.35 5.70
N TYR A 45 -16.71 3.42 5.97
CA TYR A 45 -15.84 2.25 5.95
C TYR A 45 -15.84 1.50 7.28
N VAL A 46 -15.68 2.21 8.40
CA VAL A 46 -15.60 1.56 9.72
C VAL A 46 -16.98 1.16 10.21
N MET A 47 -17.96 2.08 10.24
CA MET A 47 -19.28 1.77 10.80
C MET A 47 -20.17 0.99 9.84
N LYS A 48 -20.48 1.54 8.65
CA LYS A 48 -21.41 0.89 7.70
C LYS A 48 -20.83 -0.39 7.11
N TRP A 49 -19.58 -0.34 6.67
CA TRP A 49 -18.88 -1.51 6.12
C TRP A 49 -18.31 -2.45 7.19
N ARG A 50 -18.33 -2.09 8.48
CA ARG A 50 -17.86 -2.92 9.60
C ARG A 50 -16.41 -3.41 9.44
N MET A 51 -15.55 -2.58 8.87
CA MET A 51 -14.14 -2.89 8.71
C MET A 51 -13.31 -2.41 9.91
N LYS A 52 -12.18 -3.09 10.17
CA LYS A 52 -11.22 -2.64 11.19
C LYS A 52 -10.68 -1.25 10.84
N PRO A 53 -10.57 -0.32 11.81
CA PRO A 53 -9.92 0.96 11.60
C PRO A 53 -8.45 0.80 11.18
N ILE A 54 -8.02 1.59 10.20
CA ILE A 54 -6.64 1.62 9.70
C ILE A 54 -5.88 2.70 10.50
N SER A 55 -4.79 2.30 11.15
CA SER A 55 -3.94 3.23 11.90
C SER A 55 -3.06 4.08 10.96
N ARG A 56 -2.56 5.22 11.43
CA ARG A 56 -1.73 6.15 10.63
C ARG A 56 -0.41 5.57 10.14
N ILE A 57 0.02 4.44 10.71
CA ILE A 57 1.27 3.76 10.33
C ILE A 57 1.01 2.42 9.65
N HIS A 58 -0.26 2.04 9.45
CA HIS A 58 -0.64 0.66 9.13
C HIS A 58 0.02 0.10 7.87
N PHE A 59 0.19 0.90 6.81
CA PHE A 59 0.91 0.49 5.59
C PHE A 59 2.36 0.98 5.55
N ALA A 60 2.76 1.84 6.50
CA ALA A 60 4.14 2.37 6.55
C ALA A 60 5.11 1.42 7.26
N VAL A 61 4.61 0.60 8.20
CA VAL A 61 5.40 -0.37 8.94
C VAL A 61 4.88 -1.76 8.63
N SER A 62 5.72 -2.64 8.09
CA SER A 62 5.36 -4.05 7.86
C SER A 62 5.30 -4.78 9.21
N THR A 63 4.08 -5.01 9.71
CA THR A 63 3.85 -5.66 11.01
C THR A 63 3.22 -7.03 10.82
N ASN A 64 2.15 -7.09 10.03
CA ASN A 64 1.51 -8.32 9.58
C ASN A 64 1.13 -8.14 8.10
N PRO A 65 1.94 -8.66 7.17
CA PRO A 65 1.69 -8.51 5.74
C PRO A 65 0.34 -9.07 5.27
N GLY A 66 -0.15 -10.14 5.90
CA GLY A 66 -1.44 -10.75 5.54
C GLY A 66 -2.63 -9.86 5.90
N ASP A 67 -2.68 -9.38 7.14
CA ASP A 67 -3.70 -8.42 7.57
C ASP A 67 -3.62 -7.10 6.78
N GLN A 68 -2.40 -6.64 6.47
CA GLN A 68 -2.19 -5.43 5.67
C GLN A 68 -2.68 -5.63 4.23
N LEU A 69 -2.42 -6.78 3.62
CA LEU A 69 -2.95 -7.08 2.29
C LEU A 69 -4.49 -7.13 2.30
N HIS A 70 -5.09 -7.79 3.30
CA HIS A 70 -6.54 -7.80 3.46
C HIS A 70 -7.11 -6.38 3.60
N ALA A 71 -6.51 -5.56 4.48
CA ALA A 71 -6.93 -4.18 4.68
C ALA A 71 -6.78 -3.34 3.39
N PHE A 72 -5.73 -3.57 2.61
CA PHE A 72 -5.54 -2.92 1.31
C PHE A 72 -6.63 -3.30 0.30
N ILE A 73 -6.94 -4.59 0.20
CA ILE A 73 -7.99 -5.10 -0.70
C ILE A 73 -9.34 -4.50 -0.32
N ALA A 74 -9.71 -4.56 0.97
CA ALA A 74 -10.96 -4.00 1.48
C ALA A 74 -11.05 -2.48 1.26
N LEU A 75 -9.98 -1.74 1.53
CA LEU A 75 -9.95 -0.30 1.33
C LEU A 75 -10.10 0.06 -0.16
N SER A 76 -9.41 -0.66 -1.06
CA SER A 76 -9.50 -0.44 -2.50
C SER A 76 -10.91 -0.70 -3.03
N ALA A 77 -11.53 -1.81 -2.59
CA ALA A 77 -12.91 -2.15 -2.90
C ALA A 77 -13.88 -1.02 -2.52
N TRP A 78 -13.75 -0.50 -1.29
CA TRP A 78 -14.58 0.60 -0.81
C TRP A 78 -14.36 1.89 -1.61
N LEU A 79 -13.10 2.23 -1.92
CA LEU A 79 -12.78 3.41 -2.72
C LEU A 79 -13.33 3.32 -4.14
N PHE A 80 -13.28 2.14 -4.77
CA PHE A 80 -13.93 1.92 -6.08
C PHE A 80 -15.44 2.13 -6.01
N GLN A 81 -16.11 1.61 -4.97
CA GLN A 81 -17.54 1.89 -4.77
C GLN A 81 -17.83 3.37 -4.57
N LYS A 82 -17.00 4.10 -3.80
CA LYS A 82 -17.13 5.54 -3.62
C LYS A 82 -16.94 6.30 -4.94
N GLY A 83 -16.13 5.78 -5.85
CA GLY A 83 -15.94 6.27 -7.22
C GLY A 83 -17.03 5.86 -8.22
N GLY A 84 -18.07 5.13 -7.79
CA GLY A 84 -19.18 4.69 -8.65
C GLY A 84 -18.93 3.38 -9.41
N LEU A 85 -17.79 2.71 -9.17
CA LEU A 85 -17.52 1.39 -9.73
C LEU A 85 -18.18 0.30 -8.87
N ARG A 86 -18.73 -0.73 -9.52
CA ARG A 86 -19.21 -1.91 -8.81
C ARG A 86 -18.02 -2.80 -8.44
N PHE A 87 -17.73 -2.88 -7.16
CA PHE A 87 -16.74 -3.79 -6.60
C PHE A 87 -17.30 -4.37 -5.31
N ASP A 88 -17.48 -5.68 -5.23
CA ASP A 88 -18.11 -6.29 -4.06
C ASP A 88 -17.21 -6.21 -2.82
N LYS A 89 -17.83 -6.11 -1.65
CA LYS A 89 -17.09 -6.14 -0.39
C LYS A 89 -16.38 -7.50 -0.28
N PRO A 90 -15.05 -7.54 -0.02
CA PRO A 90 -14.33 -8.79 0.22
C PRO A 90 -14.91 -9.57 1.41
N SER A 91 -15.09 -10.87 1.22
CA SER A 91 -15.38 -11.86 2.25
C SER A 91 -14.08 -12.44 2.84
N GLU A 92 -14.15 -12.98 4.05
CA GLU A 92 -13.02 -13.67 4.69
C GLU A 92 -12.65 -15.00 3.98
N ASP A 93 -13.61 -15.59 3.25
CA ASP A 93 -13.41 -16.82 2.47
C ASP A 93 -12.83 -16.56 1.05
N ASP A 94 -12.72 -15.30 0.65
CA ASP A 94 -12.24 -14.95 -0.69
C ASP A 94 -10.73 -15.13 -0.83
N ASP A 95 -10.29 -15.58 -2.01
CA ASP A 95 -8.87 -15.66 -2.33
C ASP A 95 -8.29 -14.25 -2.54
N GLN A 96 -7.38 -13.85 -1.65
CA GLN A 96 -6.75 -12.53 -1.65
C GLN A 96 -5.95 -12.26 -2.94
N SER A 97 -5.34 -13.28 -3.55
CA SER A 97 -4.57 -13.12 -4.78
C SER A 97 -5.48 -12.83 -5.97
N VAL A 98 -6.64 -13.50 -6.05
CA VAL A 98 -7.66 -13.24 -7.07
C VAL A 98 -8.25 -11.83 -6.91
N LEU A 99 -8.60 -11.43 -5.68
CA LEU A 99 -9.12 -10.09 -5.41
C LEU A 99 -8.10 -9.00 -5.77
N LEU A 100 -6.82 -9.22 -5.46
CA LEU A 100 -5.76 -8.29 -5.83
C LEU A 100 -5.63 -8.15 -7.35
N GLN A 101 -5.68 -9.26 -8.09
CA GLN A 101 -5.67 -9.22 -9.56
C GLN A 101 -6.87 -8.45 -10.11
N ASN A 102 -8.06 -8.62 -9.52
CA ASN A 102 -9.25 -7.87 -9.90
C ASN A 102 -9.08 -6.36 -9.64
N ILE A 103 -8.53 -5.98 -8.49
CA ILE A 103 -8.22 -4.56 -8.18
C ILE A 103 -7.27 -3.98 -9.23
N ILE A 104 -6.18 -4.69 -9.54
CA ILE A 104 -5.21 -4.27 -10.56
C ILE A 104 -5.89 -4.13 -11.93
N ALA A 105 -6.75 -5.08 -12.30
CA ALA A 105 -7.48 -5.05 -13.56
C ALA A 105 -8.47 -3.88 -13.65
N GLN A 106 -9.13 -3.51 -12.54
CA GLN A 106 -10.00 -2.32 -12.50
C GLN A 106 -9.19 -1.03 -12.56
N PHE A 107 -8.08 -0.95 -11.82
CA PHE A 107 -7.22 0.22 -11.80
C PHE A 107 -6.63 0.53 -13.18
N LYS A 108 -6.29 -0.49 -13.97
CA LYS A 108 -5.79 -0.33 -15.34
C LYS A 108 -6.82 0.26 -16.32
N LYS A 109 -8.09 0.34 -15.96
CA LYS A 109 -9.18 0.89 -16.80
C LYS A 109 -9.49 2.35 -16.47
N LEU A 110 -8.94 2.87 -15.37
CA LEU A 110 -9.05 4.28 -14.97
C LEU A 110 -8.01 5.11 -15.71
#